data_AF-A0A3A5V884-F1
#
_entry.id   AF-A0A3A5V884-F1
#
_cell.length_a   1.000
_cell.length_b   1.000
_cell.length_c   1.000
_cell.angle_alpha   90.00
_cell.angle_beta   90.00
_cell.angle_gamma   90.00
#
_symmetry.space_group_name_H-M   'P 1'
#
loop_
_entity.id
_entity.type
_entity.pdbx_description
1 polymer ?
#
loop_
_entity_poly.entity_id
_entity_poly.type
_entity_poly.pdbx_seq_one_letter_code
_entity_poly.pdbx_strand_id
1 'polypeptide(L)'
;MAGTAERMAKNQKQVAISEFFEKNKHFLGFDSLTRSLITAVKEAVDNSLDACEEARILPEIRVQINKIDDKKNIIELKTEDNGPGIPKRSIEKVFGQLLFGSRFHAIRQSRGQQGIGIT
;
A
#
# COMPACT_ATOMS: atom_id res chain seq x y z
N MET A 1 -42.22 -21.41 2.99
CA MET A 1 -40.95 -21.64 3.70
C MET A 1 -39.88 -20.68 3.18
N ALA A 2 -39.97 -19.40 3.51
CA ALA A 2 -38.96 -18.38 3.18
C ALA A 2 -38.62 -17.50 4.40
N GLY A 3 -38.74 -18.05 5.63
CA GLY A 3 -38.73 -17.22 6.86
C GLY A 3 -37.36 -16.99 7.48
N THR A 4 -36.42 -17.92 7.30
CA THR A 4 -35.15 -17.91 8.05
C THR A 4 -33.99 -17.39 7.19
N ALA A 5 -33.89 -17.86 5.94
CA ALA A 5 -32.81 -17.47 5.02
C ALA A 5 -32.87 -15.97 4.66
N GLU A 6 -34.05 -15.44 4.30
CA GLU A 6 -34.22 -14.01 3.96
C GLU A 6 -33.98 -13.09 5.18
N ARG A 7 -34.32 -13.57 6.38
CA ARG A 7 -34.11 -12.84 7.63
C ARG A 7 -32.63 -12.82 8.05
N MET A 8 -31.91 -13.92 7.80
CA MET A 8 -30.45 -13.98 7.97
C MET A 8 -29.72 -13.13 6.93
N ALA A 9 -30.20 -13.13 5.69
CA ALA A 9 -29.65 -12.31 4.60
C ALA A 9 -29.79 -10.79 4.89
N LYS A 10 -30.90 -10.35 5.48
CA LYS A 10 -31.09 -8.93 5.87
C LYS A 10 -30.08 -8.41 6.89
N ASN A 11 -29.45 -9.29 7.67
CA ASN A 11 -28.42 -8.91 8.65
C ASN A 11 -27.00 -8.96 8.07
N GLN A 12 -26.84 -9.37 6.81
CA GLN A 12 -25.53 -9.34 6.16
C GLN A 12 -25.14 -7.88 5.91
N LYS A 13 -23.96 -7.51 6.41
CA LYS A 13 -23.36 -6.19 6.18
C LYS A 13 -22.13 -6.37 5.31
N GLN A 14 -22.04 -5.54 4.26
CA GLN A 14 -20.82 -5.43 3.48
C GLN A 14 -19.88 -4.47 4.19
N VAL A 15 -18.63 -4.90 4.40
CA VAL A 15 -17.58 -4.08 5.03
C VAL A 15 -16.72 -3.50 3.91
N ALA A 16 -16.37 -2.21 4.01
CA ALA A 16 -15.44 -1.60 3.08
C ALA A 16 -14.04 -2.23 3.23
N ILE A 17 -13.31 -2.38 2.12
CA ILE A 17 -11.96 -2.97 2.16
C ILE A 17 -11.02 -2.19 3.09
N SER A 18 -11.14 -0.85 3.12
CA SER A 18 -10.41 0.00 4.05
C SER A 18 -10.72 -0.31 5.51
N GLU A 19 -12.01 -0.46 5.85
CA GLU A 19 -12.45 -0.81 7.20
C GLU A 19 -11.96 -2.21 7.61
N PHE A 20 -11.93 -3.15 6.67
CA PHE A 20 -11.39 -4.49 6.92
C PHE A 20 -9.92 -4.44 7.31
N PHE A 21 -9.09 -3.71 6.56
CA PHE A 21 -7.65 -3.61 6.85
C PHE A 21 -7.35 -2.73 8.06
N GLU A 22 -8.14 -1.69 8.32
CA GLU A 22 -8.00 -0.86 9.51
C GLU A 22 -8.20 -1.68 10.79
N LYS A 23 -9.18 -2.59 10.79
CA LYS A 23 -9.42 -3.53 11.89
C LYS A 23 -8.39 -4.67 11.94
N ASN A 24 -7.74 -4.99 10.82
CA ASN A 24 -6.83 -6.13 10.70
C ASN A 24 -5.43 -5.73 10.17
N LYS A 25 -4.80 -4.75 10.84
CA LYS A 25 -3.48 -4.19 10.45
C LYS A 25 -2.36 -5.23 10.29
N HIS A 26 -2.46 -6.36 10.98
CA HIS A 26 -1.49 -7.46 10.89
C HIS A 26 -1.42 -8.09 9.50
N PHE A 27 -2.51 -8.10 8.72
CA PHE A 27 -2.48 -8.57 7.33
C PHE A 27 -1.64 -7.68 6.43
N LEU A 28 -1.49 -6.41 6.80
CA LEU A 28 -0.65 -5.45 6.08
C LEU A 28 0.76 -5.35 6.68
N GLY A 29 1.07 -6.09 7.74
CA GLY A 29 2.37 -6.00 8.42
C GLY A 29 2.57 -4.75 9.28
N PHE A 30 1.47 -4.12 9.75
CA PHE A 30 1.48 -2.93 10.61
C PHE A 30 1.01 -3.23 12.05
N ASP A 31 1.34 -4.43 12.56
CA ASP A 31 0.97 -4.90 13.91
C ASP A 31 1.91 -4.44 15.03
N SER A 32 3.11 -3.93 14.70
CA SER A 32 4.04 -3.33 15.66
C SER A 32 4.78 -2.14 15.05
N LEU A 33 5.33 -1.25 15.88
CA LEU A 33 6.06 -0.06 15.40
C LEU A 33 7.29 -0.44 14.55
N THR A 34 8.10 -1.39 15.03
CA THR A 34 9.30 -1.84 14.31
C THR A 34 8.96 -2.47 12.97
N ARG A 35 7.97 -3.38 12.95
CA ARG A 35 7.55 -4.03 11.71
C ARG A 35 6.91 -3.03 10.75
N SER A 36 6.11 -2.10 11.24
CA SER A 36 5.51 -1.03 10.43
C SER A 36 6.57 -0.22 9.68
N LEU A 37 7.68 0.14 10.33
CA LEU A 37 8.76 0.87 9.70
C LEU A 37 9.45 0.04 8.61
N ILE A 38 9.76 -1.22 8.90
CA ILE A 38 10.38 -2.15 7.93
C ILE A 38 9.46 -2.34 6.72
N THR A 39 8.16 -2.59 6.95
CA THR A 39 7.15 -2.73 5.91
C THR A 39 7.08 -1.47 5.05
N ALA A 40 7.00 -0.27 5.66
CA ALA A 40 6.91 0.98 4.92
C ALA A 40 8.14 1.23 4.04
N VAL A 41 9.34 0.97 4.55
CA VAL A 41 10.59 1.10 3.76
C VAL A 41 10.60 0.09 2.61
N LYS A 42 10.28 -1.18 2.89
CA LYS A 42 10.25 -2.25 1.89
C LYS A 42 9.27 -1.91 0.77
N GLU A 43 8.05 -1.51 1.09
CA GLU A 43 7.04 -1.16 0.08
C GLU A 43 7.44 0.07 -0.73
N ALA A 44 8.03 1.09 -0.11
CA ALA A 44 8.51 2.26 -0.86
C ALA A 44 9.63 1.90 -1.84
N VAL A 45 10.64 1.15 -1.39
CA VAL A 45 11.79 0.75 -2.22
C VAL A 45 11.36 -0.19 -3.36
N ASP A 46 10.49 -1.16 -3.08
CA ASP A 46 10.00 -2.10 -4.10
C ASP A 46 9.25 -1.38 -5.22
N ASN A 47 8.45 -0.36 -4.87
CA ASN A 47 7.75 0.43 -5.88
C ASN A 47 8.68 1.29 -6.71
N SER A 48 9.66 1.96 -6.09
CA SER A 48 10.68 2.71 -6.81
C SER A 48 11.47 1.82 -7.77
N LEU A 49 11.88 0.62 -7.33
CA LEU A 49 12.58 -0.35 -8.16
C LEU A 49 11.71 -0.83 -9.34
N ASP A 50 10.47 -1.22 -9.07
CA ASP A 50 9.55 -1.70 -10.11
C ASP A 50 9.26 -0.60 -11.14
N ALA A 51 9.10 0.66 -10.70
CA ALA A 51 8.85 1.82 -11.57
C ALA A 51 10.05 2.10 -12.48
N CYS A 52 11.27 2.07 -11.94
CA CYS A 52 12.50 2.23 -12.72
C CYS A 52 12.69 1.08 -13.73
N GLU A 53 12.47 -0.16 -13.28
CA GLU A 53 12.59 -1.36 -14.11
C GLU A 53 11.59 -1.34 -15.28
N GLU A 54 10.34 -0.93 -15.03
CA GLU A 54 9.33 -0.77 -16.08
C GLU A 54 9.71 0.29 -17.11
N ALA A 55 10.30 1.40 -16.67
CA ALA A 55 10.79 2.46 -17.55
C ALA A 55 12.17 2.19 -18.17
N ARG A 56 12.83 1.07 -17.83
CA ARG A 56 14.23 0.75 -18.19
C ARG A 56 15.22 1.85 -17.79
N ILE A 57 14.98 2.46 -16.63
CA ILE A 57 15.86 3.46 -16.01
C ILE A 57 16.74 2.74 -14.99
N LEU A 58 18.04 3.06 -14.96
CA LEU A 58 18.92 2.58 -13.89
C LEU A 58 18.50 3.28 -12.58
N PRO A 59 18.05 2.54 -11.56
CA PRO A 59 17.46 3.14 -10.38
C PRO A 59 18.50 3.88 -9.53
N GLU A 60 18.21 5.13 -9.22
CA GLU A 60 18.80 5.89 -8.12
C GLU A 60 17.70 6.13 -7.08
N ILE A 61 17.85 5.54 -5.90
CA ILE A 61 16.83 5.58 -4.84
C ILE A 61 17.48 6.12 -3.57
N ARG A 62 16.88 7.17 -2.99
CA ARG A 62 17.29 7.77 -1.73
C ARG A 62 16.22 7.50 -0.67
N VAL A 63 16.63 6.89 0.44
CA VAL A 63 15.77 6.65 1.60
C VAL A 63 16.30 7.46 2.78
N GLN A 64 15.43 8.24 3.40
CA GLN A 64 15.73 9.05 4.58
C GLN A 64 14.72 8.76 5.68
N ILE A 65 15.21 8.55 6.90
CA ILE A 65 14.41 8.27 8.09
C ILE A 65 14.80 9.29 9.15
N ASN A 66 13.86 10.17 9.50
CA ASN A 66 14.05 11.21 10.50
C ASN A 66 13.12 10.96 11.69
N LYS A 67 13.65 11.04 12.90
CA LYS A 67 12.82 11.06 14.11
C LYS A 67 12.32 12.48 14.34
N ILE A 68 11.00 12.66 14.28
CA ILE A 68 10.36 13.97 14.48
C ILE A 68 10.01 14.18 15.95
N ASP A 69 9.58 13.12 16.65
CA ASP A 69 9.34 13.13 18.10
C ASP A 69 9.72 11.77 18.69
N ASP A 70 10.85 11.72 19.39
CA ASP A 70 11.38 10.49 19.99
C ASP A 70 10.50 10.00 21.17
N LYS A 71 9.83 10.92 21.89
CA LYS A 71 8.95 10.54 23.01
C LYS A 71 7.65 9.91 22.53
N LYS A 72 7.15 10.36 21.38
CA LYS A 72 5.91 9.84 20.76
C LYS A 72 6.17 8.79 19.67
N ASN A 73 7.42 8.43 19.41
CA ASN A 73 7.82 7.53 18.32
C ASN A 73 7.30 7.99 16.94
N ILE A 74 7.29 9.30 16.69
CA ILE A 74 6.88 9.86 15.40
C ILE A 74 8.10 9.93 14.49
N ILE A 75 8.01 9.27 13.34
CA ILE A 75 9.07 9.16 12.34
C ILE A 75 8.56 9.72 11.01
N GLU A 76 9.41 10.45 10.32
CA GLU A 76 9.24 10.82 8.93
C GLU A 76 10.10 9.89 8.07
N LEU A 77 9.46 9.14 7.17
CA LEU A 77 10.11 8.35 6.13
C LEU A 77 9.94 9.08 4.79
N LYS A 78 11.05 9.37 4.11
CA LYS A 78 11.08 9.92 2.76
C LYS A 78 11.81 8.94 1.84
N THR A 79 11.20 8.66 0.70
CA THR A 79 11.81 7.88 -0.39
C THR A 79 11.70 8.69 -1.66
N GLU A 80 12.82 8.84 -2.36
CA GLU A 80 12.90 9.52 -3.65
C GLU A 80 13.54 8.57 -4.66
N ASP A 81 13.02 8.57 -5.88
CA ASP A 81 13.59 7.81 -6.99
C ASP A 81 13.62 8.63 -8.28
N ASN A 82 14.41 8.14 -9.24
CA ASN A 82 14.52 8.69 -10.59
C ASN A 82 13.59 7.99 -11.60
N GLY A 83 12.53 7.34 -11.14
CA GLY A 83 11.57 6.64 -11.97
C GLY A 83 10.72 7.58 -12.83
N PRO A 84 9.76 7.04 -13.60
CA PRO A 84 8.91 7.81 -14.50
C PRO A 84 7.94 8.77 -13.77
N GLY A 85 7.79 8.62 -12.45
CA GLY A 85 6.84 9.36 -11.63
C GLY A 85 5.37 8.96 -11.86
N ILE A 86 4.47 9.64 -11.15
CA ILE A 86 3.03 9.40 -11.20
C ILE A 86 2.35 10.59 -11.89
N PRO A 87 1.52 10.37 -12.93
CA PRO A 87 0.75 11.45 -13.53
C PRO A 87 -0.11 12.17 -12.49
N LYS A 88 -0.07 13.52 -12.46
CA LYS A 88 -0.75 14.33 -11.43
C LYS A 88 -2.22 13.97 -11.22
N ARG A 89 -2.94 13.69 -12.30
CA ARG A 89 -4.37 13.28 -12.28
C ARG A 89 -4.64 11.92 -11.60
N SER A 90 -3.61 11.10 -11.44
CA SER A 90 -3.71 9.74 -10.89
C SER A 90 -3.29 9.69 -9.42
N ILE A 91 -2.58 10.69 -8.90
CA ILE A 91 -2.04 10.71 -7.53
C ILE A 91 -3.12 10.39 -6.49
N GLU A 92 -4.27 11.07 -6.56
CA GLU A 92 -5.36 10.86 -5.60
C GLU A 92 -5.87 9.41 -5.57
N LYS A 93 -5.96 8.76 -6.74
CA LYS A 93 -6.43 7.38 -6.83
C LYS A 93 -5.39 6.40 -6.34
N VAL A 94 -4.13 6.65 -6.71
CA VAL A 94 -2.97 5.83 -6.35
C VAL A 94 -2.79 5.75 -4.83
N PHE A 95 -2.87 6.88 -4.12
CA PHE A 95 -2.71 6.89 -2.66
C PHE A 95 -4.02 6.74 -1.88
N GLY A 96 -5.17 7.05 -2.50
CA GLY A 96 -6.46 7.10 -1.82
C GLY A 96 -7.37 5.88 -2.03
N GLN A 97 -7.04 4.98 -2.95
CA GLN A 97 -7.84 3.78 -3.22
C GLN A 97 -7.03 2.50 -2.97
N LEU A 98 -7.58 1.62 -2.13
CA LEU A 98 -7.02 0.29 -1.92
C LEU A 98 -7.33 -0.62 -3.12
N LEU A 99 -6.38 -1.51 -3.45
CA LEU A 99 -6.45 -2.40 -4.61
C LEU A 99 -6.48 -1.64 -5.95
N PHE A 100 -5.81 -0.49 -6.01
CA PHE A 100 -5.64 0.29 -7.22
C PHE A 100 -4.17 0.32 -7.64
N GLY A 101 -3.87 0.00 -8.90
CA GLY A 101 -2.50 -0.03 -9.39
C GLY A 101 -2.41 -0.44 -10.85
N SER A 102 -1.30 -0.09 -11.51
CA SER A 102 -1.04 -0.47 -12.90
C SER A 102 -0.67 -1.95 -13.07
N ARG A 103 -0.39 -2.65 -11.97
CA ARG A 103 0.15 -4.02 -11.96
C ARG A 103 -0.91 -5.11 -11.90
N PHE A 104 -2.20 -4.75 -11.84
CA PHE A 104 -3.29 -5.73 -11.93
C PHE A 104 -3.40 -6.28 -13.35
N HIS A 105 -3.46 -7.61 -13.49
CA HIS A 105 -3.58 -8.35 -14.76
C HIS A 105 -2.36 -8.30 -15.70
N ALA A 106 -1.23 -7.75 -15.25
CA ALA A 106 0.03 -7.87 -15.99
C ALA A 106 0.65 -9.26 -15.76
N ILE A 107 0.92 -10.01 -16.83
CA ILE A 107 1.69 -11.27 -16.76
C ILE A 107 3.18 -10.90 -16.75
N ARG A 108 3.66 -10.37 -15.62
CA ARG A 108 5.06 -9.97 -15.45
C ARG A 108 5.47 -10.13 -13.99
N GLN A 109 6.71 -10.59 -13.77
CA GLN A 109 7.30 -10.62 -12.44
C GLN A 109 7.57 -9.19 -11.95
N SER A 110 7.08 -8.86 -10.76
CA SER A 110 7.32 -7.59 -10.06
C SER A 110 7.43 -7.86 -8.57
N ARG A 111 7.98 -6.90 -7.81
CA ARG A 111 8.14 -7.02 -6.36
C ARG A 111 6.83 -6.75 -5.63
N GLY A 112 6.01 -5.83 -6.14
CA GLY A 112 4.67 -5.52 -5.63
C GLY A 112 3.54 -6.10 -6.50
N GLN A 113 2.62 -6.86 -5.89
CA GLN A 113 1.53 -7.53 -6.62
C GLN A 113 0.11 -7.14 -6.15
N GLN A 114 -0.06 -6.71 -4.90
CA GLN A 114 -1.38 -6.63 -4.26
C GLN A 114 -2.07 -5.26 -4.40
N GLY A 115 -1.32 -4.18 -4.69
CA GLY A 115 -1.90 -2.83 -4.79
C GLY A 115 -2.41 -2.28 -3.45
N ILE A 116 -1.73 -2.61 -2.34
CA ILE A 116 -2.13 -2.21 -0.96
C ILE A 116 -1.03 -1.53 -0.14
N GLY A 117 0.25 -1.65 -0.52
CA GLY A 117 1.39 -1.24 0.31
C GLY A 117 1.75 0.23 0.15
N ILE A 118 2.22 0.61 -1.04
CA ILE A 118 2.13 1.96 -1.63
C ILE A 118 2.31 1.81 -3.15
N THR A 119 2.19 2.84 -3.98
CA THR A 119 2.17 2.68 -5.47
C THR A 119 2.90 3.79 -6.18
#